data_AF-A0A6P6UQP8-F1
#
_entry.id   AF-A0A6P6UQP8-F1
#
_cell.length_a   1.000
_cell.length_b   1.000
_cell.length_c   1.000
_cell.angle_alpha   90.00
_cell.angle_beta   90.00
_cell.angle_gamma   90.00
#
_symmetry.space_group_name_H-M   'P 1'
#
loop_
_entity.id
_entity.type
_entity.pdbx_description
1 polymer ?
#
loop_
_entity_poly.entity_id
_entity_poly.type
_entity_poly.pdbx_seq_one_letter_code
_entity_poly.pdbx_strand_id
1 'polypeptide(L)'
;MANCATRIMCFLFLFLGFVVLSSADDCSVDWSSENPDDWTKTAVCPYGQDLVIKCGTTISSVSKVSPSDYYNCPAVPYPPTTTTKRVEDGQVVFSDLPFDALSYFIPAGIDQYWCSQGMKAMVHVLPPDAAL
;
A
#
# COMPACT_ATOMS: atom_id res chain seq x y z
N MET A 1 -42.70 28.61 -20.98
CA MET A 1 -41.49 28.60 -20.13
C MET A 1 -40.52 27.61 -20.76
N ALA A 2 -39.31 28.10 -21.06
CA ALA A 2 -38.06 27.40 -21.43
C ALA A 2 -38.10 26.09 -22.27
N ASN A 3 -37.64 26.23 -23.53
CA ASN A 3 -36.75 25.39 -24.34
C ASN A 3 -36.00 24.27 -23.57
N CYS A 4 -35.66 23.07 -24.08
CA CYS A 4 -35.03 22.72 -25.37
C CYS A 4 -35.09 21.16 -25.50
N ALA A 5 -35.68 20.57 -26.56
CA ALA A 5 -34.98 19.86 -27.65
C ALA A 5 -33.64 19.18 -27.21
N THR A 6 -33.43 17.85 -27.23
CA THR A 6 -33.19 17.04 -28.45
C THR A 6 -32.68 15.62 -28.09
N ARG A 7 -33.18 14.58 -28.79
CA ARG A 7 -32.65 13.19 -29.00
C ARG A 7 -32.67 12.21 -27.81
N ILE A 8 -33.48 11.14 -27.77
CA ILE A 8 -33.74 10.03 -28.71
C ILE A 8 -32.44 9.43 -29.28
N MET A 9 -31.91 8.37 -28.64
CA MET A 9 -31.79 7.04 -29.25
C MET A 9 -31.13 6.02 -28.29
N CYS A 10 -31.91 4.98 -28.00
CA CYS A 10 -31.52 3.57 -27.87
C CYS A 10 -30.44 3.16 -26.84
N PHE A 11 -30.94 2.58 -25.75
CA PHE A 11 -30.39 1.34 -25.19
C PHE A 11 -30.00 0.36 -26.31
N LEU A 12 -28.76 -0.14 -26.29
CA LEU A 12 -28.38 -1.57 -26.42
C LEU A 12 -26.87 -1.71 -26.68
N PHE A 13 -26.14 -2.32 -25.73
CA PHE A 13 -24.88 -3.09 -25.86
C PHE A 13 -23.64 -2.36 -26.42
N LEU A 14 -22.39 -2.55 -26.00
CA LEU A 14 -21.63 -3.45 -25.13
C LEU A 14 -20.24 -2.80 -25.03
N PHE A 15 -19.60 -2.90 -23.86
CA PHE A 15 -18.14 -2.79 -23.66
C PHE A 15 -17.38 -1.82 -24.58
N LEU A 16 -17.16 -0.59 -24.15
CA LEU A 16 -15.98 0.21 -24.55
C LEU A 16 -15.98 1.51 -23.76
N GLY A 17 -14.98 1.69 -22.88
CA GLY A 17 -14.59 3.02 -22.44
C GLY A 17 -14.85 3.40 -20.98
N PHE A 18 -14.88 2.44 -20.06
CA PHE A 18 -14.52 2.74 -18.67
C PHE A 18 -13.27 1.94 -18.29
N VAL A 19 -12.18 2.21 -19.01
CA VAL A 19 -10.85 2.07 -18.42
C VAL A 19 -10.61 3.36 -17.65
N VAL A 20 -11.22 3.46 -16.47
CA VAL A 20 -10.57 4.22 -15.41
C VAL A 20 -9.57 3.23 -14.84
N LEU A 21 -8.35 3.24 -15.39
CA LEU A 21 -7.18 2.68 -14.71
C LEU A 21 -7.04 3.47 -13.40
N SER A 22 -7.68 3.01 -12.32
CA SER A 22 -7.37 3.48 -10.98
C SER A 22 -6.00 2.90 -10.60
N SER A 23 -4.94 3.52 -11.12
CA SER A 23 -3.55 3.28 -10.70
C SER A 23 -3.27 3.76 -9.26
N ALA A 24 -4.32 3.84 -8.43
CA ALA A 24 -4.31 4.35 -7.06
C ALA A 24 -4.40 3.25 -6.00
N ASP A 25 -4.58 1.98 -6.39
CA ASP A 25 -4.82 0.88 -5.44
C ASP A 25 -3.58 -0.04 -5.21
N ASP A 26 -2.57 -0.04 -6.08
CA ASP A 26 -1.50 -1.07 -6.03
C ASP A 26 -0.31 -0.74 -5.08
N CYS A 27 -0.05 0.53 -4.78
CA CYS A 27 1.05 0.95 -3.91
C CYS A 27 0.60 1.21 -2.47
N SER A 28 -0.14 0.25 -1.90
CA SER A 28 -0.56 0.32 -0.51
C SER A 28 -0.51 -1.03 0.20
N VAL A 29 -0.42 -0.99 1.52
CA VAL A 29 -0.46 -2.16 2.40
C VAL A 29 -1.49 -1.89 3.48
N ASP A 30 -2.45 -2.80 3.65
CA ASP A 30 -3.47 -2.69 4.69
C ASP A 30 -3.22 -3.69 5.82
N TRP A 31 -2.93 -3.16 7.01
CA TRP A 31 -2.81 -3.87 8.29
C TRP A 31 -3.82 -3.33 9.33
N SER A 32 -4.92 -2.73 8.86
CA SER A 32 -5.93 -2.15 9.73
C SER A 32 -6.90 -3.18 10.33
N SER A 33 -7.06 -4.34 9.67
CA SER A 33 -7.89 -5.43 10.17
C SER A 33 -7.27 -6.11 11.40
N GLU A 34 -8.13 -6.53 12.34
CA GLU A 34 -7.73 -7.42 13.44
C GLU A 34 -7.57 -8.88 12.97
N ASN A 35 -8.12 -9.23 11.81
CA ASN A 35 -8.01 -10.57 11.24
C ASN A 35 -6.72 -10.71 10.40
N PRO A 36 -5.81 -11.64 10.77
CA PRO A 36 -4.54 -11.85 10.07
C PRO A 36 -4.65 -12.20 8.58
N ASP A 37 -5.78 -12.79 8.19
CA ASP A 37 -6.00 -13.22 6.81
C ASP A 37 -6.26 -12.04 5.86
N ASP A 38 -6.70 -10.90 6.39
CA ASP A 38 -6.98 -9.70 5.59
C ASP A 38 -5.74 -8.83 5.37
N TRP A 39 -4.62 -9.15 6.03
CA TRP A 39 -3.42 -8.33 5.94
C TRP A 39 -2.77 -8.42 4.57
N THR A 40 -2.45 -7.25 4.02
CA THR A 40 -1.66 -7.17 2.79
C THR A 40 -0.21 -7.55 3.07
N LYS A 41 0.27 -8.60 2.39
CA LYS A 41 1.64 -9.13 2.55
C LYS A 41 2.57 -8.74 1.39
N THR A 42 1.99 -8.26 0.30
CA THR A 42 2.72 -7.86 -0.90
C THR A 42 2.08 -6.62 -1.52
N ALA A 43 2.89 -5.69 -1.99
CA ALA A 43 2.43 -4.56 -2.79
C ALA A 43 3.34 -4.36 -4.01
N VAL A 44 2.78 -3.82 -5.08
CA VAL A 44 3.52 -3.51 -6.31
C VAL A 44 3.36 -2.04 -6.60
N CYS A 45 4.45 -1.29 -6.54
CA CYS A 45 4.44 0.16 -6.66
C CYS A 45 5.02 0.59 -8.00
N PRO A 46 4.39 1.48 -8.77
CA PRO A 46 5.08 2.18 -9.84
C PRO A 46 6.24 3.04 -9.28
N TYR A 47 7.33 3.17 -10.04
CA TYR A 47 8.43 4.05 -9.64
C TYR A 47 7.96 5.49 -9.38
N GLY A 48 8.45 6.08 -8.28
CA GLY A 48 8.10 7.43 -7.86
C GLY A 48 6.76 7.56 -7.14
N GLN A 49 6.00 6.48 -6.95
CA GLN A 49 4.83 6.49 -6.06
C GLN A 49 5.23 6.31 -4.59
N ASP A 50 4.47 6.99 -3.71
CA ASP A 50 4.56 6.83 -2.26
C ASP A 50 3.86 5.53 -1.84
N LEU A 51 4.54 4.69 -1.06
CA LEU A 51 3.93 3.54 -0.41
C LEU A 51 3.17 4.00 0.82
N VAL A 52 1.88 3.67 0.89
CA VAL A 52 1.03 3.94 2.05
C VAL A 52 0.76 2.66 2.81
N ILE A 53 1.15 2.61 4.09
CA ILE A 53 0.83 1.51 4.99
C ILE A 53 -0.25 1.98 5.96
N LYS A 54 -1.47 1.44 5.79
CA LYS A 54 -2.60 1.68 6.68
C LYS A 54 -2.44 0.80 7.90
N CYS A 55 -2.24 1.43 9.03
CA CYS A 55 -2.08 0.78 10.31
C CYS A 55 -3.43 0.81 11.06
N GLY A 56 -3.77 -0.29 11.72
CA GLY A 56 -4.92 -0.31 12.62
C GLY A 56 -4.64 0.44 13.92
N THR A 57 -5.55 0.31 14.89
CA THR A 57 -5.39 0.90 16.22
C THR A 57 -4.23 0.30 17.02
N THR A 58 -3.82 -0.93 16.69
CA THR A 58 -2.79 -1.67 17.43
C THR A 58 -1.37 -1.27 17.04
N ILE A 59 -1.15 -0.86 15.79
CA ILE A 59 0.18 -0.55 15.27
C ILE A 59 0.25 0.94 14.98
N SER A 60 1.17 1.64 15.63
CA SER A 60 1.40 3.06 15.37
C SER A 60 2.68 3.33 14.58
N SER A 61 3.48 2.29 14.30
CA SER A 61 4.75 2.47 13.60
C SER A 61 5.17 1.25 12.79
N VAL A 62 5.90 1.52 11.70
CA VAL A 62 6.38 0.52 10.75
C VAL A 62 7.86 0.80 10.47
N SER A 63 8.65 -0.25 10.32
CA SER A 63 10.07 -0.14 9.95
C SER A 63 10.34 -0.85 8.63
N LYS A 64 11.13 -0.19 7.78
CA LYS A 64 11.80 -0.85 6.66
C LYS A 64 12.97 -1.67 7.22
N VAL A 65 13.06 -2.94 6.83
CA VAL A 65 14.03 -3.88 7.40
C VAL A 65 14.78 -4.68 6.33
N SER A 66 15.80 -5.41 6.77
CA SER A 66 16.52 -6.36 5.92
C SER A 66 15.67 -7.60 5.58
N PRO A 67 15.99 -8.35 4.51
CA PRO A 67 15.31 -9.61 4.23
C PRO A 67 15.39 -10.61 5.39
N SER A 68 16.52 -10.68 6.09
CA SER A 68 16.68 -11.57 7.25
C SER A 68 15.73 -11.20 8.40
N ASP A 69 15.58 -9.91 8.69
CA ASP A 69 14.68 -9.45 9.76
C ASP A 69 13.21 -9.64 9.36
N TYR A 70 12.87 -9.52 8.09
CA TYR A 70 11.54 -9.84 7.58
C TYR A 70 11.15 -11.31 7.86
N TYR A 71 12.07 -12.26 7.71
CA TYR A 71 11.80 -13.67 8.00
C TYR A 71 11.85 -13.98 9.50
N ASN A 72 12.80 -13.38 10.23
CA ASN A 72 13.01 -13.67 11.65
C ASN A 72 12.07 -12.89 12.58
N CYS A 73 11.42 -11.84 12.09
CA CYS A 73 10.50 -10.98 12.86
C CYS A 73 11.09 -10.54 14.22
N PRO A 74 12.26 -9.90 14.28
CA PRO A 74 12.80 -9.42 15.54
C PRO A 74 11.89 -8.33 16.13
N ALA A 75 11.89 -8.20 17.44
CA ALA A 75 11.28 -7.04 18.08
C ALA A 75 12.06 -5.77 17.68
N VAL A 76 11.36 -4.74 17.21
CA VAL A 76 11.94 -3.44 16.84
C VAL A 76 11.44 -2.37 17.81
N PRO A 77 12.04 -2.26 19.02
CA PRO A 77 11.55 -1.36 20.07
C PRO A 77 11.80 0.12 19.76
N TYR A 78 12.81 0.42 18.92
CA TYR A 78 13.16 1.76 18.50
C TYR A 78 13.14 1.82 16.96
N PRO A 79 11.98 2.03 16.33
CA PRO A 79 11.94 2.20 14.88
C PRO A 79 12.86 3.34 14.48
N PRO A 80 13.74 3.17 13.48
CA PRO A 80 14.28 4.31 12.77
C PRO A 80 13.09 4.98 12.10
N THR A 81 12.62 6.10 12.67
CA THR A 81 11.42 6.79 12.21
C THR A 81 11.64 7.33 10.79
N THR A 82 11.35 6.53 9.77
CA THR A 82 11.22 7.00 8.38
C THR A 82 9.77 7.37 8.15
N THR A 83 9.33 8.48 8.72
CA THR A 83 8.05 9.10 8.37
C THR A 83 8.36 10.22 7.38
N THR A 84 8.23 10.00 6.08
CA THR A 84 8.51 11.08 5.12
C THR A 84 7.35 12.05 4.94
N LYS A 85 6.15 11.79 5.49
CA LYS A 85 5.06 12.81 5.61
C LYS A 85 4.17 12.54 6.83
N ARG A 86 3.67 13.60 7.47
CA ARG A 86 2.57 13.51 8.45
C ARG A 86 1.33 12.99 7.70
N VAL A 87 0.77 11.88 8.16
CA VAL A 87 -0.52 11.38 7.66
C VAL A 87 -1.51 11.31 8.82
N GLU A 88 -2.78 11.40 8.47
CA GLU A 88 -3.96 11.22 9.32
C GLU A 88 -3.83 9.96 10.21
N ASP A 89 -4.46 10.00 11.39
CA ASP A 89 -4.30 9.01 12.46
C ASP A 89 -4.40 7.57 11.93
N GLY A 90 -3.26 6.85 11.89
CA GLY A 90 -3.20 5.44 11.50
C GLY A 90 -2.55 5.13 10.14
N GLN A 91 -1.74 6.01 9.55
CA GLN A 91 -0.98 5.66 8.33
C GLN A 91 0.50 6.01 8.43
N VAL A 92 1.34 5.20 7.76
CA VAL A 92 2.77 5.45 7.58
C VAL A 92 3.10 5.48 6.11
N VAL A 93 3.83 6.51 5.67
CA VAL A 93 4.19 6.70 4.26
C VAL A 93 5.69 6.61 4.07
N PHE A 94 6.08 5.84 3.04
CA PHE A 94 7.45 5.69 2.57
C PHE A 94 7.57 6.19 1.14
N SER A 95 8.49 7.12 0.93
CA SER A 95 8.80 7.69 -0.39
C SER A 95 10.13 7.15 -0.90
N ASP A 96 10.44 7.41 -2.17
CA ASP A 96 11.75 7.13 -2.78
C ASP A 96 12.21 5.66 -2.62
N LEU A 97 11.27 4.72 -2.74
CA LEU A 97 11.57 3.30 -2.66
C LEU A 97 12.40 2.85 -3.89
N PRO A 98 13.44 2.03 -3.68
CA PRO A 98 14.28 1.53 -4.77
C PRO A 98 13.49 0.58 -5.69
N PHE A 99 13.68 0.72 -7.01
CA PHE A 99 13.08 -0.14 -8.03
C PHE A 99 13.92 -1.35 -8.42
N ASP A 100 15.20 -1.35 -8.08
CA ASP A 100 16.15 -2.41 -8.35
C ASP A 100 16.20 -3.47 -7.25
N ALA A 101 15.45 -3.29 -6.15
CA ALA A 101 15.43 -4.19 -5.02
C ALA A 101 14.05 -4.25 -4.34
N LEU A 102 13.71 -5.42 -3.80
CA LEU A 102 12.56 -5.59 -2.92
C LEU A 102 12.76 -4.82 -1.61
N SER A 103 11.72 -4.12 -1.18
CA SER A 103 11.68 -3.46 0.12
C SER A 103 10.81 -4.27 1.09
N TYR A 104 11.30 -4.48 2.31
CA TYR A 104 10.61 -5.28 3.33
C TYR A 104 10.21 -4.42 4.51
N PHE A 105 9.00 -4.66 5.03
CA PHE A 105 8.41 -3.87 6.10
C PHE A 105 7.82 -4.76 7.17
N ILE A 106 8.04 -4.39 8.43
CA ILE A 106 7.45 -5.04 9.61
C ILE A 106 6.92 -3.97 10.58
N PRO A 107 5.91 -4.30 11.40
CA PRO A 107 5.50 -3.48 12.53
C PRO A 107 6.67 -3.19 13.46
N ALA A 108 6.67 -2.00 14.05
CA ALA A 108 7.67 -1.58 15.00
C ALA A 108 7.03 -0.91 16.22
N GLY A 109 7.84 -0.67 17.27
CA GLY A 109 7.35 -0.11 18.53
C GLY A 109 6.42 -1.07 19.30
N ILE A 110 6.34 -2.32 18.86
CA ILE A 110 5.53 -3.40 19.43
C ILE A 110 6.36 -4.69 19.49
N ASP A 111 5.81 -5.72 20.13
CA ASP A 111 6.45 -7.02 20.20
C ASP A 111 6.48 -7.75 18.84
N GLN A 112 7.23 -8.86 18.78
CA GLN A 112 7.37 -9.68 17.58
C GLN A 112 6.10 -10.44 17.16
N TYR A 113 5.06 -10.47 18.00
CA TYR A 113 3.90 -11.34 17.80
C TYR A 113 3.23 -11.05 16.46
N TRP A 114 2.93 -9.79 16.17
CA TRP A 114 2.20 -9.39 14.97
C TRP A 114 2.95 -9.73 13.67
N CYS A 115 4.26 -9.48 13.63
CA CYS A 115 5.09 -9.91 12.50
C CYS A 115 5.08 -11.43 12.33
N SER A 116 5.17 -12.19 13.44
CA SER A 116 5.14 -13.66 13.40
C SER A 116 3.81 -14.23 12.93
N GLN A 117 2.70 -13.50 13.15
CA GLN A 117 1.37 -13.84 12.61
C GLN A 117 1.23 -13.51 11.12
N GLY A 118 2.22 -12.83 10.51
CA GLY A 118 2.24 -12.50 9.09
C GLY A 118 1.90 -11.04 8.78
N MET A 119 1.81 -10.16 9.78
CA MET A 119 1.73 -8.71 9.55
C MET A 119 3.10 -8.21 9.13
N LYS A 120 3.42 -8.39 7.85
CA LYS A 120 4.69 -7.99 7.24
C LYS A 120 4.51 -7.91 5.73
N ALA A 121 5.16 -6.95 5.09
CA ALA A 121 4.95 -6.67 3.68
C ALA A 121 6.25 -6.70 2.90
N MET A 122 6.17 -7.24 1.69
CA MET A 122 7.20 -7.18 0.68
C MET A 122 6.70 -6.29 -0.46
N VAL A 123 7.46 -5.26 -0.80
CA VAL A 123 7.07 -4.28 -1.81
C VAL A 123 8.05 -4.34 -2.97
N HIS A 124 7.50 -4.50 -4.17
CA HIS A 124 8.24 -4.48 -5.41
C HIS A 124 7.93 -3.18 -6.14
N VAL A 125 8.94 -2.35 -6.38
CA VAL A 125 8.75 -1.13 -7.18
C VAL A 125 9.10 -1.45 -8.63
N LEU A 126 8.14 -1.30 -9.52
CA LEU A 126 8.32 -1.49 -10.95
C LEU A 126 9.22 -0.40 -11.52
N PRO A 127 10.13 -0.73 -12.46
CA PRO A 127 10.94 0.28 -13.13
C PRO A 127 10.04 1.23 -13.94
N PRO A 128 10.49 2.47 -14.19
CA PRO A 128 9.71 3.47 -14.93
C PRO A 128 9.28 2.99 -16.33
N ASP A 129 10.04 2.08 -16.94
CA ASP A 129 9.79 1.56 -18.29
C ASP A 129 8.85 0.34 -18.33
N ALA A 130 8.43 -0.19 -17.17
CA ALA A 130 7.53 -1.36 -17.10
C ALA A 130 6.04 -1.00 -17.27
N ALA A 131 5.70 0.29 -17.34
CA ALA A 131 4.35 0.77 -17.63
C ALA A 131 4.16 0.95 -19.15
N LEU A 132 4.13 -0.15 -19.91
CA LEU A 132 3.80 -0.18 -21.34
C LEU A 132 2.72 -1.22 -21.63
#